data_AF-A0A061BA98-F1
#
_entry.id   AF-A0A061BA98-F1
#
_cell.length_a   1.000
_cell.length_b   1.000
_cell.length_c   1.000
_cell.angle_alpha   90.00
_cell.angle_beta   90.00
_cell.angle_gamma   90.00
#
_symmetry.space_group_name_H-M   'P 1'
#
loop_
_entity.id
_entity.type
_entity.pdbx_description
1 polymer ?
#
loop_
_entity_poly.entity_id
_entity_poly.type
_entity_poly.pdbx_seq_one_letter_code
_entity_poly.pdbx_strand_id
1 'polypeptide(L)'
;MSSYNIKRALRPASRAAQGAQRHWSPPRATSPSTIKGVPAPIQQFYQATRPGFPITLATNNWFKCTFFPADHFLGLFRKSSPAMRMRYVYGTALFNDPKVPHKLKSRFSKSPDALDQSNIRVILRRIYREAMWKTYAGADGVYVFDVGVVPTTKDELDQVHKLLADVMIKATNVDCTKMIRQANSKIQWNRVRTIMRDENIPIPQGFEELEAASKGSSPKQKQQKMVASAVASIQKGKHTW
;
A
#
# COMPACT_ATOMS: atom_id res chain seq x y z
N MET A 1 -44.89 9.78 -28.90
CA MET A 1 -44.15 8.56 -28.53
C MET A 1 -42.73 8.71 -29.04
N SER A 2 -41.80 9.08 -28.15
CA SER A 2 -40.44 9.54 -28.49
C SER A 2 -39.40 8.51 -28.09
N SER A 3 -38.67 8.01 -29.07
CA SER A 3 -37.59 7.02 -28.98
C SER A 3 -36.30 7.67 -28.47
N TYR A 4 -35.93 7.43 -27.22
CA TYR A 4 -34.62 7.84 -26.69
C TYR A 4 -33.56 6.78 -26.95
N ASN A 5 -32.84 7.02 -28.04
CA ASN A 5 -31.66 6.31 -28.49
C ASN A 5 -30.47 6.62 -27.55
N ILE A 6 -29.87 5.57 -26.98
CA ILE A 6 -28.70 5.63 -26.09
C ILE A 6 -27.50 6.13 -26.91
N LYS A 7 -27.14 7.42 -26.77
CA LYS A 7 -25.87 7.95 -27.27
C LYS A 7 -24.73 7.39 -26.42
N ARG A 8 -24.20 6.25 -26.88
CA ARG A 8 -22.86 5.74 -26.59
C ARG A 8 -21.86 6.81 -27.04
N ALA A 9 -21.50 7.72 -26.14
CA ALA A 9 -20.51 8.75 -26.42
C ALA A 9 -19.17 8.08 -26.72
N LEU A 10 -18.75 8.26 -27.97
CA LEU A 10 -17.50 7.84 -28.57
C LEU A 10 -16.32 8.23 -27.67
N ARG A 11 -15.63 7.24 -27.10
CA ARG A 11 -14.26 7.45 -26.60
C ARG A 11 -13.37 7.68 -27.83
N PRO A 12 -12.59 8.77 -27.92
CA PRO A 12 -11.60 8.87 -28.98
C PRO A 12 -10.54 7.79 -28.78
N ALA A 13 -10.36 6.97 -29.81
CA ALA A 13 -9.23 6.08 -29.94
C ALA A 13 -7.94 6.89 -30.17
N SER A 14 -6.85 6.38 -29.60
CA SER A 14 -5.45 6.61 -29.96
C SER A 14 -4.93 8.05 -29.98
N ARG A 15 -4.27 8.46 -28.88
CA ARG A 15 -2.97 9.12 -29.02
C ARG A 15 -1.89 8.06 -28.88
N ALA A 16 -1.33 7.65 -30.02
CA ALA A 16 0.01 7.11 -30.04
C ALA A 16 0.94 8.22 -29.55
N ALA A 17 1.43 8.08 -28.32
CA ALA A 17 2.57 8.81 -27.82
C ALA A 17 3.60 7.76 -27.40
N GLN A 18 4.57 7.51 -28.28
CA GLN A 18 5.88 7.03 -27.86
C GLN A 18 6.47 8.11 -26.96
N GLY A 19 6.14 8.06 -25.67
CA GLY A 19 6.81 8.82 -24.63
C GLY A 19 7.66 7.85 -23.86
N ALA A 20 8.96 8.11 -23.74
CA ALA A 20 9.80 7.48 -22.74
C ALA A 20 8.99 7.37 -21.44
N GLN A 21 8.80 6.17 -20.90
CA GLN A 21 8.00 5.97 -19.70
C GLN A 21 8.63 6.80 -18.58
N ARG A 22 8.07 7.99 -18.31
CA ARG A 22 8.61 8.89 -17.30
C ARG A 22 8.41 8.22 -15.96
N HIS A 23 9.51 7.78 -15.36
CA HIS A 23 9.51 7.34 -13.98
C HIS A 23 8.95 8.47 -13.11
N TRP A 24 8.03 8.10 -12.22
CA TRP A 24 7.38 9.02 -11.30
C TRP A 24 7.96 8.84 -9.91
N SER A 25 8.45 9.94 -9.33
CA SER A 25 8.84 9.99 -7.93
C SER A 25 7.75 10.71 -7.15
N PRO A 26 7.32 10.17 -5.98
CA PRO A 26 6.32 10.85 -5.17
C PRO A 26 6.87 12.18 -4.66
N PRO A 27 6.11 13.29 -4.76
CA PRO A 27 6.54 14.56 -4.22
C PRO A 27 6.69 14.46 -2.70
N ARG A 28 7.73 15.09 -2.15
CA ARG A 28 7.88 15.26 -0.70
C ARG A 28 6.69 16.08 -0.18
N ALA A 29 6.04 15.59 0.88
CA ALA A 29 5.02 16.36 1.57
C ALA A 29 5.68 17.59 2.21
N THR A 30 5.07 18.76 2.03
CA THR A 30 5.55 20.05 2.57
C THR A 30 4.68 20.58 3.71
N SER A 31 3.56 19.90 3.99
CA SER A 31 2.58 20.28 5.00
C SER A 31 1.65 19.09 5.32
N PRO A 32 0.86 19.15 6.41
CA PRO A 32 -0.12 18.10 6.72
C PRO A 32 -1.11 17.85 5.57
N SER A 33 -1.55 18.89 4.87
CA SER A 33 -2.54 18.79 3.78
C SER A 33 -1.99 18.13 2.52
N THR A 34 -0.67 18.19 2.31
CA THR A 34 0.01 17.58 1.16
C THR A 34 0.36 16.11 1.38
N ILE A 35 0.16 15.57 2.59
CA ILE A 35 0.24 14.13 2.86
C ILE A 35 -0.92 13.41 2.15
N LYS A 36 -0.58 12.68 1.09
CA LYS A 36 -1.50 11.87 0.30
C LYS A 36 -1.37 10.39 0.68
N GLY A 37 -2.26 9.57 0.11
CA GLY A 37 -2.28 8.12 0.32
C GLY A 37 -1.64 7.37 -0.85
N VAL A 38 -2.25 6.24 -1.21
CA VAL A 38 -1.86 5.38 -2.34
C VAL A 38 -3.01 5.38 -3.37
N PRO A 39 -2.77 5.14 -4.68
CA PRO A 39 -3.83 4.90 -5.65
C PRO A 39 -4.80 3.80 -5.17
N ALA A 40 -6.10 4.07 -5.26
CA ALA A 40 -7.13 3.15 -4.80
C ALA A 40 -7.07 1.76 -5.49
N PRO A 41 -6.83 1.65 -6.81
CA PRO A 41 -6.72 0.36 -7.49
C PRO A 41 -5.56 -0.52 -6.95
N ILE A 42 -4.39 0.09 -6.71
CA ILE A 42 -3.24 -0.59 -6.11
C ILE A 42 -3.54 -1.04 -4.68
N GLN A 43 -4.21 -0.19 -3.91
CA GLN A 43 -4.64 -0.53 -2.56
C GLN A 43 -5.60 -1.72 -2.55
N GLN A 44 -6.61 -1.72 -3.41
CA GLN A 44 -7.58 -2.80 -3.54
C GLN A 44 -6.90 -4.11 -3.93
N PHE A 45 -5.96 -4.07 -4.88
CA PHE A 45 -5.15 -5.22 -5.25
C PHE A 45 -4.35 -5.77 -4.07
N TYR A 46 -3.67 -4.91 -3.30
CA TYR A 46 -2.93 -5.33 -2.11
C TYR A 46 -3.84 -5.99 -1.07
N GLN A 47 -5.03 -5.43 -0.84
CA GLN A 47 -6.00 -5.95 0.12
C GLN A 47 -6.60 -7.28 -0.30
N ALA A 48 -6.79 -7.50 -1.61
CA ALA A 48 -7.30 -8.75 -2.15
C ALA A 48 -6.27 -9.87 -2.13
N THR A 49 -5.00 -9.54 -2.36
CA THR A 49 -3.91 -10.53 -2.44
C THR A 49 -3.27 -10.84 -1.10
N ARG A 50 -3.33 -9.91 -0.13
CA ARG A 50 -2.74 -10.01 1.23
C ARG A 50 -1.42 -10.80 1.23
N PRO A 51 -0.40 -10.38 0.46
CA PRO A 51 0.87 -11.11 0.32
C PRO A 51 1.59 -11.31 1.67
N GLY A 52 1.13 -10.62 2.72
CA GLY A 52 1.63 -10.73 4.08
C GLY A 52 2.72 -9.69 4.36
N PHE A 53 2.97 -9.49 5.66
CA PHE A 53 4.04 -8.67 6.25
C PHE A 53 3.91 -7.14 6.22
N PRO A 54 2.75 -6.54 6.57
CA PRO A 54 2.79 -5.18 7.07
C PRO A 54 3.65 -5.10 8.34
N ILE A 55 4.55 -4.12 8.44
CA ILE A 55 5.29 -3.86 9.67
C ILE A 55 4.30 -3.25 10.66
N THR A 56 3.96 -3.96 11.73
CA THR A 56 3.05 -3.39 12.74
C THR A 56 3.88 -2.54 13.70
N LEU A 57 3.72 -1.21 13.63
CA LEU A 57 4.44 -0.27 14.50
C LEU A 57 3.75 -0.10 15.86
N ALA A 58 2.42 -0.17 15.88
CA ALA A 58 1.63 -0.07 17.11
C ALA A 58 0.31 -0.82 16.96
N THR A 59 -0.17 -1.36 18.09
CA THR A 59 -1.55 -1.80 18.29
C THR A 59 -1.95 -1.35 19.68
N ASN A 60 -2.96 -0.48 19.79
CA ASN A 60 -3.46 0.05 21.05
C ASN A 60 -4.98 0.30 20.93
N ASN A 61 -5.59 0.80 22.01
CA ASN A 61 -7.04 1.04 22.08
C ASN A 61 -7.54 2.08 21.07
N TRP A 62 -6.68 3.01 20.63
CA TRP A 62 -7.03 4.06 19.69
C TRP A 62 -6.91 3.59 18.24
N PHE A 63 -5.79 2.95 17.92
CA PHE A 63 -5.46 2.55 16.57
C PHE A 63 -4.49 1.37 16.48
N LYS A 64 -4.51 0.70 15.33
CA LYS A 64 -3.39 -0.09 14.83
C LYS A 64 -2.67 0.68 13.73
N CYS A 65 -1.35 0.78 13.81
CA CYS A 65 -0.54 1.37 12.77
C CYS A 65 0.31 0.30 12.09
N THR A 66 0.18 0.21 10.78
CA THR A 66 1.07 -0.59 9.93
C THR A 66 1.85 0.30 8.98
N PHE A 67 3.13 -0.03 8.80
CA PHE A 67 4.06 0.71 7.96
C PHE A 67 4.54 -0.14 6.79
N PHE A 68 4.62 0.52 5.65
CA PHE A 68 5.14 -0.03 4.40
C PHE A 68 6.27 0.89 3.92
N PRO A 69 7.53 0.51 4.11
CA PRO A 69 8.68 1.31 3.69
C PRO A 69 8.66 1.61 2.19
N ALA A 70 9.42 2.60 1.73
CA ALA A 70 9.50 2.96 0.31
C ALA A 70 9.82 1.76 -0.61
N ASP A 71 10.61 0.81 -0.13
CA ASP A 71 11.02 -0.40 -0.86
C ASP A 71 9.98 -1.54 -0.81
N HIS A 72 8.90 -1.38 -0.05
CA HIS A 72 7.78 -2.32 -0.08
C HIS A 72 6.86 -1.99 -1.26
N PHE A 73 6.28 -3.00 -1.90
CA PHE A 73 5.34 -2.85 -3.03
C PHE A 73 4.32 -1.72 -2.81
N LEU A 74 3.62 -1.71 -1.67
CA LEU A 74 2.63 -0.66 -1.38
C LEU A 74 3.27 0.72 -1.15
N GLY A 75 4.48 0.78 -0.60
CA GLY A 75 5.24 2.01 -0.37
C GLY A 75 5.74 2.65 -1.66
N LEU A 76 6.05 1.84 -2.66
CA LEU A 76 6.45 2.27 -3.99
C LEU A 76 5.37 3.12 -4.68
N PHE A 77 4.09 2.79 -4.48
CA PHE A 77 2.95 3.49 -5.08
C PHE A 77 2.42 4.67 -4.23
N ARG A 78 3.17 5.15 -3.24
CA ARG A 78 2.75 6.32 -2.47
C ARG A 78 2.59 7.55 -3.35
N LYS A 79 1.59 8.40 -3.05
CA LYS A 79 1.33 9.67 -3.77
C LYS A 79 2.08 10.87 -3.18
N SER A 80 2.73 10.68 -2.04
CA SER A 80 3.58 11.66 -1.36
C SER A 80 4.62 10.93 -0.51
N SER A 81 5.70 11.62 -0.15
CA SER A 81 6.75 11.15 0.76
C SER A 81 6.76 12.03 2.02
N PRO A 82 6.33 11.54 3.19
CA PRO A 82 5.67 10.25 3.44
C PRO A 82 4.21 10.23 2.96
N ALA A 83 3.58 9.06 3.00
CA ALA A 83 2.14 8.89 2.74
C ALA A 83 1.39 8.34 3.94
N MET A 84 0.12 8.72 4.04
CA MET A 84 -0.77 8.27 5.11
C MET A 84 -2.11 7.78 4.57
N ARG A 85 -2.59 6.67 5.13
CA ARG A 85 -3.93 6.15 4.91
C ARG A 85 -4.60 5.94 6.26
N MET A 86 -5.85 6.35 6.36
CA MET A 86 -6.68 6.06 7.53
C MET A 86 -7.87 5.19 7.16
N ARG A 87 -8.02 4.08 7.88
CA ARG A 87 -9.19 3.21 7.87
C ARG A 87 -9.90 3.38 9.20
N TYR A 88 -11.21 3.49 9.15
CA TYR A 88 -12.03 3.54 10.35
C TYR A 88 -12.55 2.13 10.60
N VAL A 89 -12.37 1.64 11.83
CA VAL A 89 -12.69 0.28 12.25
C VAL A 89 -13.65 0.36 13.43
N TYR A 90 -14.83 0.94 13.22
CA TYR A 90 -15.92 0.95 14.19
C TYR A 90 -16.96 -0.09 13.78
N GLY A 91 -17.40 -0.93 14.72
CA GLY A 91 -18.61 -1.76 14.55
C GLY A 91 -18.69 -2.68 13.32
N THR A 92 -17.55 -3.09 12.74
CA THR A 92 -17.42 -3.93 11.53
C THR A 92 -17.95 -3.35 10.22
N ALA A 93 -17.17 -2.46 9.59
CA ALA A 93 -16.94 -2.50 8.14
C ALA A 93 -15.72 -1.63 7.80
N LEU A 94 -14.66 -2.28 7.34
CA LEU A 94 -13.77 -1.61 6.38
C LEU A 94 -14.68 -1.07 5.28
N PHE A 95 -14.74 0.25 5.10
CA PHE A 95 -15.38 0.84 3.92
C PHE A 95 -14.87 0.05 2.70
N ASN A 96 -15.76 -0.75 2.09
CA ASN A 96 -15.58 -1.66 0.95
C ASN A 96 -15.07 -3.11 1.17
N ASP A 97 -15.33 -3.79 2.29
CA ASP A 97 -15.14 -5.26 2.36
C ASP A 97 -16.47 -6.03 2.23
N PRO A 98 -16.77 -6.66 1.07
CA PRO A 98 -18.01 -7.39 0.84
C PRO A 98 -18.10 -8.72 1.63
N LYS A 99 -17.07 -9.11 2.40
CA LYS A 99 -16.96 -10.44 3.02
C LYS A 99 -17.24 -10.50 4.53
N VAL A 100 -17.76 -9.45 5.16
CA VAL A 100 -18.07 -9.49 6.61
C VAL A 100 -19.37 -10.26 6.86
N PRO A 101 -19.37 -11.35 7.65
CA PRO A 101 -20.56 -12.16 7.94
C PRO A 101 -21.66 -11.37 8.63
N HIS A 102 -22.90 -11.53 8.16
CA HIS A 102 -24.07 -10.76 8.58
C HIS A 102 -24.38 -10.83 10.09
N LYS A 103 -23.96 -11.91 10.77
CA LYS A 103 -24.19 -12.13 12.20
C LYS A 103 -23.36 -11.19 13.10
N LEU A 104 -22.18 -10.75 12.66
CA LEU A 104 -21.33 -9.79 13.39
C LEU A 104 -21.87 -8.34 13.29
N LYS A 105 -22.64 -8.02 12.25
CA LYS A 105 -23.30 -6.72 12.07
C LYS A 105 -24.40 -6.44 13.11
N SER A 106 -24.94 -7.49 13.75
CA SER A 106 -26.09 -7.37 14.65
C SER A 106 -25.76 -7.01 16.11
N ARG A 107 -24.51 -7.22 16.56
CA ARG A 107 -24.10 -6.98 17.96
C ARG A 107 -23.70 -5.53 18.27
N PHE A 108 -23.64 -4.66 17.26
CA PHE A 108 -23.15 -3.28 17.39
C PHE A 108 -24.14 -2.33 16.71
N SER A 109 -25.28 -2.10 17.38
CA SER A 109 -26.57 -1.74 16.78
C SER A 109 -26.78 -0.28 16.34
N LYS A 110 -25.73 0.56 16.30
CA LYS A 110 -25.83 1.90 15.71
C LYS A 110 -24.58 2.21 14.88
N SER A 111 -24.61 1.81 13.61
CA SER A 111 -23.77 2.44 12.60
C SER A 111 -24.12 3.94 12.58
N PRO A 112 -23.16 4.87 12.74
CA PRO A 112 -23.44 6.29 12.52
C PRO A 112 -24.00 6.49 11.10
N ASP A 113 -24.85 7.49 10.90
CA ASP A 113 -25.35 7.80 9.56
C ASP A 113 -24.20 8.16 8.62
N ALA A 114 -24.37 7.98 7.31
CA ALA A 114 -23.31 8.19 6.31
C ALA A 114 -22.68 9.59 6.37
N LEU A 115 -23.46 10.60 6.79
CA LEU A 115 -23.02 11.97 7.01
C LEU A 115 -22.07 12.07 8.22
N ASP A 116 -22.43 11.47 9.35
CA ASP A 116 -21.60 11.43 10.56
C ASP A 116 -20.29 10.70 10.31
N GLN A 117 -20.34 9.58 9.58
CA GLN A 117 -19.13 8.85 9.20
C GLN A 117 -18.19 9.69 8.32
N SER A 118 -18.75 10.49 7.41
CA SER A 118 -17.98 11.38 6.54
C SER A 118 -17.32 12.51 7.34
N ASN A 119 -18.06 13.11 8.28
CA ASN A 119 -17.55 14.15 9.17
C ASN A 119 -16.45 13.62 10.11
N ILE A 120 -16.69 12.47 10.77
CA ILE A 120 -15.71 11.79 11.62
C ILE A 120 -14.42 11.50 10.84
N ARG A 121 -14.54 11.04 9.59
CA ARG A 121 -13.38 10.76 8.74
C ARG A 121 -12.54 12.01 8.45
N VAL A 122 -13.19 13.16 8.19
CA VAL A 122 -12.51 14.42 7.92
C VAL A 122 -11.76 14.90 9.18
N ILE A 123 -12.43 14.86 10.33
CA ILE A 123 -11.88 15.27 11.63
C ILE A 123 -10.67 14.41 11.99
N LEU A 124 -10.83 13.08 11.99
CA LEU A 124 -9.75 12.15 12.28
C LEU A 124 -8.57 12.32 11.31
N ARG A 125 -8.85 12.50 10.02
CA ARG A 125 -7.80 12.73 9.02
C ARG A 125 -6.99 13.99 9.32
N ARG A 126 -7.65 15.06 9.76
CA ARG A 126 -6.97 16.28 10.16
C ARG A 126 -6.07 16.02 11.37
N ILE A 127 -6.61 15.45 12.44
CA ILE A 127 -5.88 15.14 13.67
C ILE A 127 -4.63 14.31 13.38
N TYR A 128 -4.77 13.18 12.69
CA TYR A 128 -3.65 12.27 12.45
C TYR A 128 -2.63 12.84 11.46
N ARG A 129 -3.05 13.64 10.46
CA ARG A 129 -2.10 14.32 9.57
C ARG A 129 -1.28 15.37 10.31
N GLU A 130 -1.95 16.19 11.11
CA GLU A 130 -1.29 17.23 11.90
C GLU A 130 -0.32 16.61 12.91
N ALA A 131 -0.76 15.58 13.62
CA ALA A 131 0.06 14.85 14.57
C ALA A 131 1.26 14.17 13.90
N MET A 132 1.02 13.39 12.84
CA MET A 132 2.07 12.74 12.07
C MET A 132 3.09 13.75 11.54
N TRP A 133 2.63 14.90 11.02
CA TRP A 133 3.51 15.94 10.51
C TRP A 133 4.41 16.53 11.61
N LYS A 134 3.83 16.81 12.79
CA LYS A 134 4.58 17.33 13.94
C LYS A 134 5.62 16.35 14.47
N THR A 135 5.34 15.06 14.41
CA THR A 135 6.19 14.00 14.97
C THR A 135 7.01 13.27 13.91
N TYR A 136 7.00 13.72 12.66
CA TYR A 136 7.62 12.99 11.57
C TYR A 136 9.14 12.91 11.74
N ALA A 137 9.66 11.69 11.88
CA ALA A 137 11.07 11.42 12.15
C ALA A 137 11.89 11.06 10.89
N GLY A 138 11.34 11.26 9.68
CA GLY A 138 12.08 11.07 8.43
C GLY A 138 11.95 9.70 7.76
N ALA A 139 11.29 8.72 8.38
CA ALA A 139 11.06 7.41 7.76
C ALA A 139 10.03 7.47 6.62
N ASP A 140 10.50 7.32 5.37
CA ASP A 140 9.63 7.37 4.21
C ASP A 140 8.91 6.03 3.95
N GLY A 141 7.63 6.12 3.58
CA GLY A 141 6.78 4.99 3.29
C GLY A 141 5.30 5.35 3.41
N VAL A 142 4.47 4.32 3.53
CA VAL A 142 3.03 4.44 3.72
C VAL A 142 2.68 4.00 5.14
N TYR A 143 2.11 4.92 5.90
CA TYR A 143 1.54 4.68 7.22
C TYR A 143 0.05 4.41 7.08
N VAL A 144 -0.41 3.25 7.51
CA VAL A 144 -1.82 2.89 7.52
C VAL A 144 -2.30 2.80 8.95
N PHE A 145 -3.19 3.71 9.32
CA PHE A 145 -3.84 3.77 10.63
C PHE A 145 -5.24 3.16 10.53
N ASP A 146 -5.47 2.12 11.32
CA ASP A 146 -6.76 1.50 11.57
C ASP A 146 -7.30 2.07 12.88
N VAL A 147 -8.11 3.11 12.80
CA VAL A 147 -8.60 3.87 13.95
C VAL A 147 -9.93 3.28 14.43
N GLY A 148 -9.97 2.84 15.68
CA GLY A 148 -11.16 2.27 16.33
C GLY A 148 -11.91 3.27 17.20
N VAL A 149 -11.21 4.26 17.76
CA VAL A 149 -11.78 5.22 18.73
C VAL A 149 -11.44 6.65 18.31
N VAL A 150 -12.41 7.55 18.43
CA VAL A 150 -12.23 8.98 18.19
C VAL A 150 -11.91 9.65 19.53
N PRO A 151 -10.78 10.37 19.65
CA PRO A 151 -10.53 11.17 20.86
C PRO A 151 -11.52 12.33 20.90
N THR A 152 -12.19 12.48 22.04
CA THR A 152 -13.24 13.47 22.29
C THR A 152 -12.79 14.53 23.28
N THR A 153 -11.82 14.21 24.15
CA THR A 153 -11.26 15.16 25.13
C THR A 153 -9.84 15.59 24.75
N LYS A 154 -9.37 16.68 25.37
CA LYS A 154 -7.99 17.16 25.18
C LYS A 154 -6.95 16.14 25.66
N ASP A 155 -7.20 15.51 26.81
CA ASP A 155 -6.27 14.51 27.38
C ASP A 155 -6.17 13.26 26.51
N GLU A 156 -7.28 12.81 25.93
CA GLU A 156 -7.30 11.71 24.96
C GLU A 156 -6.52 12.08 23.69
N LEU A 157 -6.68 13.30 23.19
CA LEU A 157 -5.94 13.80 22.04
C LEU A 157 -4.43 13.87 22.32
N ASP A 158 -4.03 14.33 23.50
CA ASP A 158 -2.63 14.37 23.92
C ASP A 158 -2.04 12.96 24.07
N GLN A 159 -2.83 11.99 24.53
CA GLN A 159 -2.43 10.58 24.55
C GLN A 159 -2.22 10.03 23.14
N VAL A 160 -3.13 10.32 22.20
CA VAL A 160 -3.00 9.91 20.79
C VAL A 160 -1.75 10.53 20.17
N HIS A 161 -1.45 11.80 20.44
CA HIS A 161 -0.23 12.45 19.95
C HIS A 161 1.05 11.78 20.46
N LYS A 162 1.11 11.41 21.75
CA LYS A 162 2.26 10.68 22.32
C LYS A 162 2.45 9.32 21.62
N LEU A 163 1.36 8.56 21.47
CA LEU A 163 1.39 7.26 20.78
C LEU A 163 1.82 7.38 19.31
N LEU A 164 1.45 8.48 18.63
CA LEU A 164 1.87 8.74 17.25
C LEU A 164 3.36 9.10 17.16
N ALA A 165 3.91 9.82 18.14
CA ALA A 165 5.35 10.08 18.21
C ALA A 165 6.14 8.77 18.32
N ASP A 166 5.72 7.86 19.19
CA ASP A 166 6.35 6.54 19.36
C ASP A 166 6.32 5.73 18.06
N VAL A 167 5.22 5.79 17.30
CA VAL A 167 5.11 5.15 15.98
C VAL A 167 6.16 5.68 15.01
N MET A 168 6.38 7.00 14.98
CA MET A 168 7.36 7.60 14.07
C MET A 168 8.80 7.20 14.41
N ILE A 169 9.13 7.17 15.71
CA ILE A 169 10.44 6.69 16.19
C ILE A 169 10.62 5.20 15.88
N LYS A 170 9.59 4.38 16.09
CA LYS A 170 9.68 2.96 15.73
C LYS A 170 9.95 2.79 14.24
N ALA A 171 9.29 3.57 13.38
CA ALA A 171 9.45 3.49 11.93
C ALA A 171 10.90 3.69 11.46
N THR A 172 11.68 4.55 12.12
CA THR A 172 13.09 4.80 11.76
C THR A 172 14.02 3.66 12.16
N ASN A 173 13.61 2.84 13.13
CA ASN A 173 14.48 1.83 13.76
C ASN A 173 14.21 0.39 13.28
N VAL A 174 13.22 0.18 12.39
CA VAL A 174 12.90 -1.18 11.94
C VAL A 174 13.73 -1.58 10.72
N ASP A 175 14.67 -2.51 10.89
CA ASP A 175 15.23 -3.25 9.74
C ASP A 175 14.25 -4.33 9.31
N CYS A 176 13.63 -4.13 8.15
CA CYS A 176 12.67 -5.06 7.57
C CYS A 176 13.10 -5.61 6.22
N THR A 177 14.39 -5.50 5.86
CA THR A 177 14.88 -5.82 4.52
C THR A 177 14.47 -7.23 4.07
N LYS A 178 14.60 -8.22 4.96
CA LYS A 178 14.19 -9.61 4.68
C LYS A 178 12.68 -9.77 4.51
N MET A 179 11.89 -9.13 5.36
CA MET A 179 10.42 -9.19 5.32
C MET A 179 9.87 -8.52 4.06
N ILE A 180 10.43 -7.37 3.68
CA ILE A 180 10.08 -6.63 2.46
C ILE A 180 10.34 -7.48 1.23
N ARG A 181 11.53 -8.10 1.12
CA ARG A 181 11.85 -8.99 -0.01
C ARG A 181 10.86 -10.14 -0.12
N GLN A 182 10.50 -10.76 1.01
CA GLN A 182 9.52 -11.85 1.03
C GLN A 182 8.10 -11.40 0.68
N ALA A 183 7.69 -10.19 1.10
CA ALA A 183 6.40 -9.63 0.72
C ALA A 183 6.35 -9.35 -0.79
N ASN A 184 7.40 -8.75 -1.34
CA ASN A 184 7.50 -8.38 -2.74
C ASN A 184 7.57 -9.60 -3.68
N SER A 185 8.17 -10.72 -3.26
CA SER A 185 8.25 -11.95 -4.06
C SER A 185 6.90 -12.64 -4.29
N LYS A 186 5.88 -12.30 -3.49
CA LYS A 186 4.51 -12.83 -3.63
C LYS A 186 3.61 -11.96 -4.51
N ILE A 187 4.11 -10.82 -4.98
CA ILE A 187 3.33 -9.89 -5.80
C ILE A 187 3.19 -10.43 -7.21
N GLN A 188 1.97 -10.45 -7.72
CA GLN A 188 1.68 -10.76 -9.12
C GLN A 188 1.95 -9.52 -9.99
N TRP A 189 3.23 -9.25 -10.28
CA TRP A 189 3.67 -8.04 -10.99
C TRP A 189 3.03 -7.83 -12.37
N ASN A 190 2.74 -8.91 -13.11
CA ASN A 190 1.99 -8.82 -14.38
C ASN A 190 0.61 -8.17 -14.17
N ARG A 191 -0.08 -8.56 -13.09
CA ARG A 191 -1.39 -8.03 -12.75
C ARG A 191 -1.32 -6.58 -12.28
N VAL A 192 -0.23 -6.21 -11.60
CA VAL A 192 0.08 -4.81 -11.26
C VAL A 192 0.28 -3.98 -12.52
N ARG A 193 1.05 -4.45 -13.51
CA ARG A 193 1.24 -3.76 -14.80
C ARG A 193 -0.07 -3.56 -15.56
N THR A 194 -0.98 -4.54 -15.52
CA THR A 194 -2.34 -4.39 -16.06
C THR A 194 -3.10 -3.27 -15.37
N ILE A 195 -3.15 -3.27 -14.02
CA ILE A 195 -3.81 -2.21 -13.25
C ILE A 195 -3.22 -0.83 -13.58
N MET A 196 -1.90 -0.72 -13.67
CA MET A 196 -1.25 0.55 -13.99
C MET A 196 -1.63 1.06 -15.38
N ARG A 197 -1.74 0.17 -16.36
CA ARG A 197 -2.16 0.52 -17.72
C ARG A 197 -3.62 0.95 -17.75
N ASP A 198 -4.50 0.17 -17.15
CA ASP A 198 -5.95 0.40 -17.19
C ASP A 198 -6.34 1.69 -16.46
N GLU A 199 -5.65 1.99 -15.36
CA GLU A 199 -5.91 3.14 -14.50
C GLU A 199 -5.00 4.35 -14.80
N ASN A 200 -4.17 4.28 -15.85
CA ASN A 200 -3.18 5.29 -16.24
C ASN A 200 -2.27 5.73 -15.07
N ILE A 201 -1.82 4.78 -14.25
CA ILE A 201 -0.91 5.05 -13.14
C ILE A 201 0.52 5.08 -13.69
N PRO A 202 1.28 6.17 -13.47
CA PRO A 202 2.66 6.27 -13.95
C PRO A 202 3.55 5.24 -13.24
N ILE A 203 4.63 4.82 -13.91
CA ILE A 203 5.58 3.86 -13.35
C ILE A 203 6.37 4.52 -12.24
N PRO A 204 6.29 4.02 -10.99
CA PRO A 204 7.12 4.57 -9.92
C PRO A 204 8.61 4.37 -10.19
N GLN A 205 9.44 5.30 -9.73
CA GLN A 205 10.88 5.07 -9.62
C GLN A 205 11.14 3.88 -8.70
N GLY A 206 12.05 2.97 -9.09
CA GLY A 206 12.32 1.74 -8.33
C GLY A 206 11.41 0.55 -8.68
N PHE A 207 10.42 0.72 -9.57
CA PHE A 207 9.46 -0.33 -9.90
C PHE A 207 10.12 -1.53 -10.58
N GLU A 208 10.97 -1.29 -11.56
CA GLU A 208 11.59 -2.36 -12.36
C GLU A 208 12.63 -3.12 -11.55
N GLU A 209 13.38 -2.40 -10.73
CA GLU A 209 14.34 -2.96 -9.78
C GLU A 209 13.64 -3.84 -8.76
N LEU A 210 12.51 -3.37 -8.21
CA LEU A 210 11.75 -4.12 -7.22
C LEU A 210 11.09 -5.38 -7.83
N GLU A 211 10.55 -5.25 -9.04
CA GLU A 211 10.02 -6.38 -9.80
C GLU A 211 11.12 -7.39 -10.12
N ALA A 212 12.28 -6.97 -10.59
CA ALA A 212 13.41 -7.84 -10.89
C ALA A 212 13.93 -8.55 -9.64
N ALA A 213 14.10 -7.83 -8.53
CA ALA A 213 14.53 -8.37 -7.24
C ALA A 213 13.53 -9.41 -6.68
N SER A 214 12.24 -9.26 -6.98
CA SER A 214 11.22 -10.22 -6.59
C SER A 214 11.28 -11.56 -7.36
N LYS A 215 11.86 -11.55 -8.57
CA LYS A 215 11.97 -12.70 -9.48
C LYS A 215 13.21 -13.56 -9.22
N GLY A 216 14.20 -13.08 -8.46
CA GLY A 216 15.34 -13.88 -7.97
C GLY A 216 15.14 -14.30 -6.51
N SER A 217 15.25 -15.56 -6.06
CA SER A 217 15.75 -16.80 -6.64
C SER A 217 14.80 -17.92 -6.20
N SER A 218 14.10 -18.57 -7.13
CA SER A 218 13.42 -19.82 -6.78
C SER A 218 14.50 -20.90 -6.54
N PRO A 219 14.47 -21.65 -5.41
CA PRO A 219 15.45 -22.72 -5.14
C PRO A 219 15.58 -23.72 -6.30
N LYS A 220 14.48 -23.97 -7.02
CA LYS A 220 14.44 -24.80 -8.23
C LYS A 220 15.33 -24.29 -9.38
N GLN A 221 15.42 -22.98 -9.58
CA GLN A 221 16.28 -22.40 -10.64
C GLN A 221 17.76 -22.42 -10.25
N LYS A 222 18.10 -22.31 -8.95
CA LYS A 222 19.47 -22.52 -8.47
C LYS A 222 19.91 -23.96 -8.68
N GLN A 223 19.04 -24.93 -8.37
CA GLN A 223 19.33 -26.35 -8.58
C GLN A 223 19.45 -26.70 -10.08
N GLN A 224 18.59 -26.16 -10.94
CA GLN A 224 18.71 -26.33 -12.39
C GLN A 224 19.96 -25.66 -12.98
N LYS A 225 20.35 -24.46 -12.52
CA LYS A 225 21.61 -23.82 -12.94
C LYS A 225 22.84 -24.58 -12.47
N MET A 226 22.83 -25.14 -11.25
CA MET A 226 23.93 -25.99 -10.76
C MET A 226 24.01 -27.31 -11.53
N VAL A 227 22.87 -27.93 -11.85
CA VAL A 227 22.83 -29.15 -12.67
C VAL A 227 23.28 -28.87 -14.10
N ALA A 228 22.82 -27.79 -14.73
CA ALA A 228 23.25 -27.40 -16.08
C ALA A 228 24.75 -27.06 -16.14
N SER A 229 25.28 -26.38 -15.10
CA SER A 229 26.71 -26.11 -14.96
C SER A 229 27.52 -27.40 -14.78
N ALA A 230 27.06 -28.32 -13.92
CA ALA A 230 27.70 -29.62 -13.71
C ALA A 230 27.71 -30.49 -14.98
N VAL A 231 26.60 -30.52 -15.73
CA VAL A 231 26.49 -31.26 -17.00
C VAL A 231 27.41 -30.66 -18.07
N ALA A 232 27.53 -29.33 -18.15
CA ALA A 232 28.44 -28.67 -19.09
C ALA A 232 29.92 -28.93 -18.75
N SER A 233 30.28 -29.01 -17.47
CA SER A 233 31.64 -29.37 -17.01
C SER A 233 32.00 -30.81 -17.36
N ILE A 234 31.04 -31.74 -17.25
CA ILE A 234 31.24 -33.16 -17.59
C ILE A 234 31.39 -33.35 -19.11
N GLN A 235 30.67 -32.57 -19.93
CA GLN A 235 30.79 -32.61 -21.39
C GLN A 235 32.12 -32.03 -21.89
N LYS A 236 32.72 -31.07 -21.18
CA LYS A 236 34.05 -30.55 -21.51
C LYS A 236 35.22 -31.44 -21.09
N GLY A 237 34.96 -32.49 -20.29
CA GLY A 237 35.98 -33.41 -19.79
C GLY A 237 36.05 -34.74 -20.54
N LYS A 238 35.31 -34.94 -21.64
CA LYS A 238 35.34 -36.19 -22.41
C LYS A 238 36.03 -35.99 -23.77
N HIS A 239 37.18 -36.65 -23.88
CA HIS A 239 38.11 -36.81 -25.01
C HIS A 239 39.10 -35.65 -25.21
N THR A 240 40.40 -35.92 -25.34
CA THR A 240 41.03 -37.05 -26.06
C THR A 240 42.13 -37.77 -25.28
N TRP A 241 42.40 -39.00 -25.73
CA TRP A 241 43.62 -39.77 -25.49
C TRP A 241 44.87 -38.99 -25.91
#